data_AF-R9THF8-F1
#
_entry.id   AF-R9THF8-F1
#
_cell.length_a   1.000
_cell.length_b   1.000
_cell.length_c   1.000
_cell.angle_alpha   90.00
_cell.angle_beta   90.00
_cell.angle_gamma   90.00
#
_symmetry.space_group_name_H-M   'P 1'
#
loop_
_entity.id
_entity.type
_entity.pdbx_description
1 polymer ?
#
loop_
_entity_poly.entity_id
_entity_poly.type
_entity_poly.pdbx_seq_one_letter_code
_entity_poly.pdbx_strand_id
1 'polypeptide(L)'
;QNHAWHPSNYSRKFLGLVTLQEALSHSLNLATINLSDQLGFEKIYQSLSDMGFKNLPKDLSIVLGSFAISPIEAAEKYSLFSNYGTMLKPMLIESITNQQNDVKTFTPIETKKITSKEQAFLTLSVLMNAVENGTGRLARIKGLEIAGKTGTSNNNIDAWFIGFTPTLQSVIWFGRDDNTPISKGATGGVVSAPVYSHFMRNILAIEPSLKRKFDVPKGLRKEIVDKIPYYQ
;
A
#
# COMPACT_ATOMS: atom_id res chain seq x y z
N GLN A 1 2.70 19.95 28.74
CA GLN A 1 1.22 20.06 28.73
C GLN A 1 0.69 18.85 27.98
N ASN A 2 -0.02 17.93 28.65
CA ASN A 2 -0.65 16.78 28.00
C ASN A 2 -1.92 17.25 27.29
N HIS A 3 -1.81 17.61 26.02
CA HIS A 3 -2.98 17.79 25.17
C HIS A 3 -3.61 16.42 24.93
N ALA A 4 -4.87 16.24 25.33
CA ALA A 4 -5.60 15.01 25.06
C ALA A 4 -5.73 14.81 23.54
N TRP A 5 -5.24 13.68 23.05
CA TRP A 5 -5.25 13.34 21.62
C TRP A 5 -6.63 12.85 21.21
N HIS A 6 -7.28 13.57 20.31
CA HIS A 6 -8.63 13.27 19.79
C HIS A 6 -8.58 13.03 18.27
N PRO A 7 -8.13 11.84 17.84
CA PRO A 7 -8.07 11.49 16.42
C PRO A 7 -9.48 11.41 15.83
N SER A 8 -9.60 11.67 14.54
CA SER A 8 -10.89 11.55 13.82
C SER A 8 -10.69 10.93 12.44
N ASN A 9 -11.75 10.31 11.93
CA ASN A 9 -11.79 9.86 10.53
C ASN A 9 -11.77 11.08 9.60
N TYR A 10 -11.21 10.92 8.40
CA TYR A 10 -11.20 12.00 7.39
C TYR A 10 -12.60 12.54 7.07
N SER A 11 -13.61 11.64 7.01
CA SER A 11 -15.01 12.00 6.77
C SER A 11 -15.70 12.69 7.96
N ARG A 12 -15.04 12.73 9.13
CA ARG A 12 -15.58 13.15 10.45
C ARG A 12 -16.83 12.38 10.90
N LYS A 13 -17.19 11.28 10.23
CA LYS A 13 -18.30 10.41 10.62
C LYS A 13 -17.81 9.25 11.48
N PHE A 14 -18.59 8.93 12.50
CA PHE A 14 -18.44 7.72 13.29
C PHE A 14 -19.31 6.61 12.68
N LEU A 15 -18.70 5.44 12.42
CA LEU A 15 -19.37 4.33 11.72
C LEU A 15 -19.73 3.17 12.66
N GLY A 16 -19.44 3.27 13.96
CA GLY A 16 -19.66 2.17 14.90
C GLY A 16 -18.68 1.02 14.67
N LEU A 17 -19.18 -0.22 14.87
CA LEU A 17 -18.42 -1.43 14.58
C LEU A 17 -18.32 -1.66 13.08
N VAL A 18 -17.09 -1.87 12.60
CA VAL A 18 -16.77 -2.11 11.18
C VAL A 18 -15.89 -3.34 11.07
N THR A 19 -15.94 -4.02 9.93
CA THR A 19 -15.02 -5.13 9.65
C THR A 19 -13.60 -4.61 9.39
N LEU A 20 -12.58 -5.46 9.56
CA LEU A 20 -11.20 -5.11 9.21
C LEU A 20 -11.05 -4.73 7.73
N GLN A 21 -11.81 -5.41 6.86
CA GLN A 21 -11.84 -5.09 5.44
C GLN A 21 -12.37 -3.67 5.19
N GLU A 22 -13.48 -3.30 5.82
CA GLU A 22 -14.07 -1.96 5.72
C GLU A 22 -13.11 -0.90 6.26
N ALA A 23 -12.52 -1.15 7.44
CA ALA A 23 -11.58 -0.24 8.09
C ALA A 23 -10.38 0.08 7.19
N LEU A 24 -9.74 -0.93 6.60
CA LEU A 24 -8.58 -0.72 5.73
C LEU A 24 -8.98 -0.15 4.35
N SER A 25 -10.08 -0.61 3.76
CA SER A 25 -10.57 -0.17 2.44
C SER A 25 -10.96 1.31 2.44
N HIS A 26 -11.56 1.78 3.53
CA HIS A 26 -11.97 3.17 3.70
C HIS A 26 -10.99 4.02 4.52
N SER A 27 -9.85 3.43 4.92
CA SER A 27 -8.77 4.12 5.64
C SER A 27 -9.26 4.81 6.93
N LEU A 28 -10.02 4.07 7.75
CA LEU A 28 -10.66 4.60 8.95
C LEU A 28 -9.68 4.70 10.13
N ASN A 29 -9.18 5.91 10.38
CA ASN A 29 -8.23 6.20 11.48
C ASN A 29 -8.68 5.64 12.83
N LEU A 30 -9.94 5.82 13.22
CA LEU A 30 -10.43 5.38 14.53
C LEU A 30 -10.39 3.85 14.69
N ALA A 31 -10.74 3.11 13.62
CA ALA A 31 -10.69 1.66 13.64
C ALA A 31 -9.24 1.15 13.69
N THR A 32 -8.32 1.79 12.97
CA THR A 32 -6.89 1.48 13.01
C THR A 32 -6.30 1.69 14.40
N ILE A 33 -6.68 2.77 15.08
CA ILE A 33 -6.22 3.06 16.44
C ILE A 33 -6.77 2.03 17.43
N ASN A 34 -8.05 1.71 17.37
CA ASN A 34 -8.66 0.70 18.24
C ASN A 34 -8.03 -0.68 18.04
N LEU A 35 -7.75 -1.08 16.80
CA LEU A 35 -7.03 -2.31 16.51
C LEU A 35 -5.61 -2.27 17.10
N SER A 36 -4.95 -1.11 17.00
CA SER A 36 -3.59 -0.93 17.52
C SER A 36 -3.52 -1.02 19.04
N ASP A 37 -4.52 -0.48 19.72
CA ASP A 37 -4.69 -0.60 21.17
C ASP A 37 -4.91 -2.07 21.58
N GLN A 38 -5.77 -2.80 20.86
CA GLN A 38 -6.01 -4.23 21.12
C GLN A 38 -4.78 -5.12 20.88
N LEU A 39 -3.94 -4.80 19.88
CA LEU A 39 -2.73 -5.56 19.57
C LEU A 39 -1.54 -5.20 20.48
N GLY A 40 -1.57 -4.00 21.06
CA GLY A 40 -0.46 -3.42 21.82
C GLY A 40 0.54 -2.68 20.94
N PHE A 41 0.88 -1.45 21.33
CA PHE A 41 1.80 -0.57 20.62
C PHE A 41 3.18 -1.20 20.36
N GLU A 42 3.79 -1.80 21.39
CA GLU A 42 5.14 -2.37 21.30
C GLU A 42 5.26 -3.45 20.21
N LYS A 43 4.20 -4.27 20.05
CA LYS A 43 4.18 -5.30 19.01
C LYS A 43 4.20 -4.70 17.61
N ILE A 44 3.47 -3.60 17.41
CA ILE A 44 3.41 -2.88 16.12
C ILE A 44 4.74 -2.20 15.85
N TYR A 45 5.29 -1.48 16.84
CA TYR A 45 6.56 -0.81 16.73
C TYR A 45 7.68 -1.80 16.37
N GLN A 46 7.77 -2.93 17.09
CA GLN A 46 8.76 -3.97 16.81
C GLN A 46 8.57 -4.57 15.41
N SER A 47 7.33 -4.81 14.98
CA SER A 47 7.06 -5.33 13.63
C SER A 47 7.55 -4.38 12.53
N LEU A 48 7.32 -3.07 12.67
CA LEU A 48 7.81 -2.06 11.72
C LEU A 48 9.35 -1.97 11.75
N SER A 49 9.95 -1.99 12.95
CA SER A 49 11.40 -2.03 13.11
C SER A 49 12.01 -3.27 12.43
N ASP A 50 11.39 -4.44 12.59
CA ASP A 50 11.82 -5.68 11.96
C ASP A 50 11.68 -5.64 10.44
N MET A 51 10.70 -4.92 9.90
CA MET A 51 10.58 -4.66 8.46
C MET A 51 11.66 -3.67 7.95
N GLY A 52 12.46 -3.08 8.85
CA GLY A 52 13.53 -2.16 8.52
C GLY A 52 13.07 -0.74 8.26
N PHE A 53 11.91 -0.34 8.79
CA PHE A 53 11.54 1.07 8.85
C PHE A 53 12.47 1.81 9.83
N LYS A 54 12.85 3.04 9.47
CA LYS A 54 13.76 3.88 10.26
C LYS A 54 13.01 5.10 10.79
N ASN A 55 13.57 5.74 11.81
CA ASN A 55 13.05 6.99 12.39
C ASN A 55 11.58 6.90 12.83
N LEU A 56 11.19 5.76 13.39
CA LEU A 56 9.82 5.51 13.85
C LEU A 56 9.50 6.31 15.12
N PRO A 57 8.40 7.08 15.14
CA PRO A 57 7.89 7.72 16.35
C PRO A 57 7.54 6.69 17.41
N LYS A 58 7.87 7.00 18.68
CA LYS A 58 7.58 6.14 19.83
C LYS A 58 6.23 6.50 20.48
N ASP A 59 5.21 6.70 19.65
CA ASP A 59 3.86 7.03 20.08
C ASP A 59 2.82 6.52 19.07
N LEU A 60 1.54 6.52 19.47
CA LEU A 60 0.44 5.97 18.66
C LEU A 60 0.25 6.66 17.30
N SER A 61 0.81 7.85 17.06
CA SER A 61 0.69 8.51 15.76
C SER A 61 1.31 7.70 14.61
N ILE A 62 2.24 6.78 14.91
CA ILE A 62 2.86 5.88 13.94
C ILE A 62 1.81 5.09 13.12
N VAL A 63 0.70 4.71 13.76
CA VAL A 63 -0.36 3.90 13.13
C VAL A 63 -1.19 4.70 12.14
N LEU A 64 -1.03 6.04 12.16
CA LEU A 64 -1.61 6.98 11.20
C LEU A 64 -0.58 7.47 10.17
N GLY A 65 0.67 6.98 10.19
CA GLY A 65 1.70 7.33 9.23
C GLY A 65 2.42 8.65 9.52
N SER A 66 2.69 8.98 10.79
CA SER A 66 3.42 10.19 11.20
C SER A 66 4.93 10.18 10.92
N PHE A 67 5.41 9.26 10.08
CA PHE A 67 6.83 9.12 9.73
C PHE A 67 7.03 9.26 8.22
N ALA A 68 8.21 9.77 7.84
CA ALA A 68 8.58 9.95 6.44
C ALA A 68 9.25 8.69 5.89
N ILE A 69 8.93 8.37 4.62
CA ILE A 69 9.62 7.35 3.82
C ILE A 69 9.80 7.89 2.40
N SER A 70 10.92 7.56 1.77
CA SER A 70 11.11 7.88 0.35
C SER A 70 10.25 6.96 -0.55
N PRO A 71 9.93 7.37 -1.79
CA PRO A 71 9.21 6.51 -2.72
C PRO A 71 9.88 5.16 -2.99
N ILE A 72 11.22 5.12 -3.01
CA ILE A 72 11.97 3.88 -3.23
C ILE A 72 11.92 2.95 -2.02
N GLU A 73 11.96 3.49 -0.81
CA GLU A 73 11.74 2.70 0.42
C GLU A 73 10.30 2.20 0.48
N ALA A 74 9.31 3.04 0.15
CA ALA A 74 7.92 2.60 0.05
C ALA A 74 7.77 1.44 -0.95
N ALA A 75 8.44 1.53 -2.11
CA ALA A 75 8.43 0.47 -3.10
C ALA A 75 9.02 -0.84 -2.55
N GLU A 76 10.14 -0.78 -1.83
CA GLU A 76 10.72 -1.94 -1.16
C GLU A 76 9.75 -2.53 -0.12
N LYS A 77 9.23 -1.72 0.81
CA LYS A 77 8.41 -2.22 1.92
C LYS A 77 7.08 -2.80 1.46
N TYR A 78 6.41 -2.15 0.51
CA TYR A 78 5.12 -2.63 0.01
C TYR A 78 5.24 -3.83 -0.94
N SER A 79 6.44 -4.14 -1.45
CA SER A 79 6.67 -5.33 -2.28
C SER A 79 6.31 -6.64 -1.57
N LEU A 80 6.24 -6.64 -0.23
CA LEU A 80 5.78 -7.80 0.55
C LEU A 80 4.39 -8.27 0.12
N PHE A 81 3.50 -7.38 -0.31
CA PHE A 81 2.13 -7.75 -0.66
C PHE A 81 2.06 -8.35 -2.07
N SER A 82 2.71 -7.71 -3.06
CA SER A 82 2.74 -8.21 -4.44
C SER A 82 3.55 -9.50 -4.58
N ASN A 83 4.53 -9.72 -3.69
CA ASN A 83 5.40 -10.90 -3.69
C ASN A 83 5.02 -11.92 -2.60
N TYR A 84 3.76 -11.93 -2.15
CA TYR A 84 3.21 -12.97 -1.27
C TYR A 84 4.03 -13.23 0.01
N GLY A 85 4.45 -12.16 0.69
CA GLY A 85 5.07 -12.20 2.01
C GLY A 85 6.58 -11.93 2.04
N THR A 86 7.22 -11.68 0.90
CA THR A 86 8.66 -11.40 0.81
C THR A 86 8.93 -9.99 0.30
N MET A 87 9.76 -9.23 1.02
CA MET A 87 10.24 -7.92 0.54
C MET A 87 11.43 -8.09 -0.41
N LEU A 88 11.42 -7.32 -1.50
CA LEU A 88 12.49 -7.27 -2.50
C LEU A 88 13.10 -5.87 -2.53
N LYS A 89 14.44 -5.81 -2.59
CA LYS A 89 15.16 -4.56 -2.81
C LYS A 89 14.99 -4.13 -4.28
N PRO A 90 14.53 -2.90 -4.57
CA PRO A 90 14.53 -2.38 -5.92
C PRO A 90 15.95 -2.35 -6.51
N MET A 91 16.07 -2.76 -7.77
CA MET A 91 17.34 -2.80 -8.50
C MET A 91 17.20 -2.06 -9.82
N LEU A 92 18.23 -1.28 -10.17
CA LEU A 92 18.30 -0.54 -11.42
C LEU A 92 19.17 -1.24 -12.48
N ILE A 93 20.19 -1.98 -12.04
CA ILE A 93 21.17 -2.64 -12.91
C ILE A 93 20.78 -4.11 -13.02
N GLU A 94 20.33 -4.53 -14.21
CA GLU A 94 20.03 -5.93 -14.53
C GLU A 94 21.29 -6.70 -14.94
N SER A 95 22.17 -6.09 -15.73
CA SER A 95 23.44 -6.70 -16.14
C SER A 95 24.52 -5.67 -16.45
N ILE A 96 25.78 -6.12 -16.40
CA ILE A 96 26.96 -5.38 -16.85
C ILE A 96 27.69 -6.27 -17.85
N THR A 97 28.00 -5.72 -19.02
CA THR A 97 28.78 -6.39 -20.06
C THR A 97 30.14 -5.70 -20.21
N ASN A 98 31.24 -6.46 -20.19
CA ASN A 98 32.59 -5.91 -20.38
C ASN A 98 32.99 -5.87 -21.87
N GLN A 99 34.19 -5.35 -22.16
CA GLN A 99 34.72 -5.25 -23.53
C GLN A 99 35.02 -6.61 -24.18
N GLN A 100 35.13 -7.67 -23.38
CA GLN A 100 35.35 -9.05 -23.81
C GLN A 100 34.03 -9.78 -24.09
N ASN A 101 32.88 -9.10 -23.99
CA ASN A 101 31.53 -9.66 -24.04
C ASN A 101 31.17 -10.60 -22.87
N ASP A 102 31.89 -10.55 -21.76
CA ASP A 102 31.47 -11.24 -20.54
C ASP A 102 30.31 -10.49 -19.91
N VAL A 103 29.21 -11.21 -19.65
CA VAL A 103 27.99 -10.67 -19.07
C VAL A 103 27.87 -11.11 -17.61
N LYS A 104 27.76 -10.14 -16.71
CA LYS A 104 27.36 -10.35 -15.31
C LYS A 104 25.93 -9.89 -15.13
N THR A 105 25.01 -10.84 -14.88
CA THR A 105 23.61 -10.57 -14.55
C THR A 105 23.41 -10.46 -13.04
N PHE A 106 22.45 -9.66 -12.61
CA PHE A 106 22.06 -9.49 -11.22
C PHE A 106 20.61 -9.96 -11.02
N THR A 107 20.36 -10.69 -9.94
CA THR A 107 19.02 -11.17 -9.58
C THR A 107 18.42 -10.30 -8.48
N PRO A 108 17.08 -10.18 -8.41
CA PRO A 108 16.41 -9.49 -7.30
C PRO A 108 16.93 -9.94 -5.95
N ILE A 109 17.24 -8.97 -5.08
CA ILE A 109 17.72 -9.25 -3.72
C ILE A 109 16.50 -9.37 -2.81
N GLU A 110 16.21 -10.59 -2.37
CA GLU A 110 15.27 -10.82 -1.28
C GLU A 110 15.83 -10.23 0.01
N THR A 111 15.16 -9.23 0.57
CA THR A 111 15.64 -8.57 1.79
C THR A 111 15.15 -9.30 3.03
N LYS A 112 13.88 -9.73 3.04
CA LYS A 112 13.28 -10.42 4.19
C LYS A 112 11.98 -11.12 3.83
N LYS A 113 11.81 -12.36 4.29
CA LYS A 113 10.51 -13.05 4.37
C LYS A 113 9.79 -12.64 5.65
N ILE A 114 8.61 -12.04 5.52
CA ILE A 114 7.84 -11.46 6.62
C ILE A 114 6.70 -12.37 7.08
N THR A 115 5.97 -12.97 6.14
CA THR A 115 4.75 -13.71 6.43
C THR A 115 4.52 -14.81 5.39
N SER A 116 3.48 -15.65 5.59
CA SER A 116 3.10 -16.68 4.62
C SER A 116 2.40 -16.08 3.41
N LYS A 117 2.33 -16.85 2.31
CA LYS A 117 1.67 -16.40 1.08
C LYS A 117 0.18 -16.17 1.29
N GLU A 118 -0.43 -17.00 2.12
CA GLU A 118 -1.85 -16.95 2.49
C GLU A 118 -2.15 -15.67 3.26
N GLN A 119 -1.38 -15.37 4.32
CA GLN A 119 -1.54 -14.16 5.13
C GLN A 119 -1.29 -12.87 4.33
N ALA A 120 -0.25 -12.86 3.48
CA ALA A 120 -0.02 -11.75 2.56
C ALA A 120 -1.20 -11.54 1.61
N PHE A 121 -1.75 -12.63 1.07
CA PHE A 121 -2.88 -12.57 0.15
C PHE A 121 -4.16 -12.07 0.84
N LEU A 122 -4.40 -12.39 2.12
CA LEU A 122 -5.54 -11.83 2.86
C LEU A 122 -5.48 -10.30 2.86
N THR A 123 -4.31 -9.72 3.17
CA THR A 123 -4.14 -8.27 3.14
C THR A 123 -4.23 -7.71 1.72
N LEU A 124 -3.61 -8.37 0.75
CA LEU A 124 -3.70 -8.00 -0.66
C LEU A 124 -5.16 -7.97 -1.15
N SER A 125 -6.00 -8.90 -0.71
CA SER A 125 -7.42 -8.96 -1.06
C SER A 125 -8.22 -7.79 -0.52
N VAL A 126 -7.91 -7.34 0.70
CA VAL A 126 -8.50 -6.12 1.26
C VAL A 126 -8.00 -4.88 0.50
N LEU A 127 -6.73 -4.86 0.08
CA LEU A 127 -6.19 -3.78 -0.76
C LEU A 127 -6.80 -3.77 -2.17
N MET A 128 -7.23 -4.92 -2.71
CA MET A 128 -8.07 -4.96 -3.92
C MET A 128 -9.43 -4.30 -3.67
N ASN A 129 -10.06 -4.58 -2.53
CA ASN A 129 -11.32 -3.94 -2.17
C ASN A 129 -11.18 -2.43 -1.95
N ALA A 130 -10.04 -1.97 -1.44
CA ALA A 130 -9.73 -0.54 -1.32
C ALA A 130 -9.75 0.19 -2.68
N VAL A 131 -9.42 -0.50 -3.78
CA VAL A 131 -9.51 0.03 -5.14
C VAL A 131 -10.89 -0.19 -5.74
N GLU A 132 -11.55 -1.32 -5.49
CA GLU A 132 -12.88 -1.57 -6.10
C GLU A 132 -14.00 -0.73 -5.48
N ASN A 133 -13.99 -0.60 -4.15
CA ASN A 133 -15.07 0.00 -3.37
C ASN A 133 -14.59 1.10 -2.42
N GLY A 134 -13.29 1.19 -2.16
CA GLY A 134 -12.70 2.10 -1.16
C GLY A 134 -12.15 3.42 -1.70
N THR A 135 -11.15 3.95 -0.98
CA THR A 135 -10.54 5.25 -1.27
C THR A 135 -9.76 5.29 -2.59
N GLY A 136 -9.34 4.13 -3.11
CA GLY A 136 -8.55 3.98 -4.33
C GLY A 136 -9.35 3.90 -5.63
N ARG A 137 -10.68 4.09 -5.60
CA ARG A 137 -11.59 3.85 -6.74
C ARG A 137 -11.21 4.48 -8.07
N LEU A 138 -10.51 5.61 -8.06
CA LEU A 138 -10.06 6.28 -9.29
C LEU A 138 -8.84 5.61 -9.95
N ALA A 139 -8.19 4.66 -9.28
CA ALA A 139 -7.13 3.84 -9.87
C ALA A 139 -7.68 2.72 -10.78
N ARG A 140 -8.95 2.34 -10.63
CA ARG A 140 -9.55 1.15 -11.25
C ARG A 140 -9.47 1.17 -12.78
N ILE A 141 -9.15 0.00 -13.36
CA ILE A 141 -9.14 -0.25 -14.80
C ILE A 141 -9.99 -1.50 -15.07
N LYS A 142 -10.95 -1.39 -15.99
CA LYS A 142 -11.84 -2.51 -16.31
C LYS A 142 -11.03 -3.71 -16.81
N GLY A 143 -11.26 -4.87 -16.19
CA GLY A 143 -10.63 -6.13 -16.58
C GLY A 143 -9.20 -6.33 -16.07
N LEU A 144 -8.72 -5.47 -15.18
CA LEU A 144 -7.43 -5.64 -14.49
C LEU A 144 -7.69 -5.61 -12.98
N GLU A 145 -7.27 -6.65 -12.26
CA GLU A 145 -7.24 -6.63 -10.80
C GLU A 145 -6.11 -5.70 -10.34
N ILE A 146 -6.49 -4.75 -9.48
CA ILE A 146 -5.59 -3.77 -8.91
C ILE A 146 -5.80 -3.77 -7.41
N ALA A 147 -4.72 -3.96 -6.66
CA ALA A 147 -4.68 -3.68 -5.24
C ALA A 147 -4.02 -2.32 -5.02
N GLY A 148 -4.36 -1.60 -3.95
CA GLY A 148 -3.65 -0.39 -3.65
C GLY A 148 -4.09 0.32 -2.38
N LYS A 149 -3.27 1.27 -1.95
CA LYS A 149 -3.55 2.09 -0.77
C LYS A 149 -3.31 3.56 -1.07
N THR A 150 -4.28 4.39 -0.70
CA THR A 150 -4.12 5.85 -0.67
C THR A 150 -3.42 6.28 0.62
N GLY A 151 -2.51 7.25 0.51
CA GLY A 151 -1.97 8.01 1.64
C GLY A 151 -2.30 9.50 1.48
N THR A 152 -2.56 10.19 2.57
CA THR A 152 -2.86 11.63 2.58
C THR A 152 -2.39 12.20 3.89
N SER A 153 -1.44 13.15 3.85
CA SER A 153 -0.97 13.83 5.05
C SER A 153 -1.92 14.97 5.45
N ASN A 154 -1.74 15.46 6.67
CA ASN A 154 -2.50 16.60 7.16
C ASN A 154 -2.35 17.82 6.24
N ASN A 155 -3.39 18.65 6.16
CA ASN A 155 -3.42 19.85 5.31
C ASN A 155 -3.18 19.60 3.81
N ASN A 156 -3.31 18.36 3.32
CA ASN A 156 -3.10 18.02 1.90
C ASN A 156 -1.69 18.40 1.39
N ILE A 157 -0.67 18.24 2.24
CA ILE A 157 0.74 18.48 1.86
C ILE A 157 1.23 17.35 0.92
N ASP A 158 0.84 16.11 1.22
CA ASP A 158 1.23 14.93 0.46
C ASP A 158 0.01 14.12 0.02
N ALA A 159 0.05 13.65 -1.22
CA ALA A 159 -0.90 12.71 -1.78
C ALA A 159 -0.14 11.49 -2.33
N TRP A 160 -0.43 10.31 -1.79
CA TRP A 160 0.21 9.06 -2.18
C TRP A 160 -0.81 8.06 -2.74
N PHE A 161 -0.38 7.30 -3.74
CA PHE A 161 -1.03 6.05 -4.11
C PHE A 161 0.03 5.00 -4.43
N ILE A 162 -0.02 3.88 -3.72
CA ILE A 162 0.81 2.71 -4.00
C ILE A 162 -0.12 1.64 -4.55
N GLY A 163 0.11 1.25 -5.80
CA GLY A 163 -0.74 0.30 -6.51
C GLY A 163 0.02 -0.90 -7.02
N PHE A 164 -0.66 -2.04 -7.05
CA PHE A 164 -0.15 -3.34 -7.47
C PHE A 164 -1.09 -3.93 -8.50
N THR A 165 -0.50 -4.49 -9.54
CA THR A 165 -1.10 -5.48 -10.43
C THR A 165 -0.37 -6.81 -10.20
N PRO A 166 -0.81 -7.92 -10.82
CA PRO A 166 -0.12 -9.20 -10.67
C PRO A 166 1.34 -9.19 -11.14
N THR A 167 1.75 -8.22 -11.96
CA THR A 167 3.09 -8.16 -12.57
C THR A 167 3.87 -6.89 -12.25
N LEU A 168 3.20 -5.82 -11.81
CA LEU A 168 3.82 -4.51 -11.63
C LEU A 168 3.33 -3.82 -10.37
N GLN A 169 4.26 -3.18 -9.68
CA GLN A 169 4.00 -2.25 -8.58
C GLN A 169 4.40 -0.84 -9.01
N SER A 170 3.65 0.17 -8.60
CA SER A 170 4.02 1.58 -8.83
C SER A 170 3.65 2.44 -7.63
N VAL A 171 4.54 3.37 -7.31
CA VAL A 171 4.38 4.37 -6.25
C VAL A 171 4.22 5.72 -6.92
N ILE A 172 3.08 6.37 -6.70
CA ILE A 172 2.79 7.73 -7.18
C ILE A 172 2.67 8.66 -5.99
N TRP A 173 3.53 9.68 -5.94
CA TRP A 173 3.52 10.73 -4.94
C TRP A 173 3.37 12.10 -5.59
N PHE A 174 2.58 12.95 -4.96
CA PHE A 174 2.52 14.37 -5.23
C PHE A 174 2.72 15.13 -3.92
N GLY A 175 3.52 16.19 -4.01
CA GLY A 175 3.76 17.16 -2.96
C GLY A 175 4.44 18.38 -3.57
N ARG A 176 4.73 19.38 -2.74
CA ARG A 176 5.49 20.56 -3.14
C ARG A 176 6.81 20.56 -2.39
N ASP A 177 7.89 20.92 -3.07
CA ASP A 177 9.24 20.94 -2.47
C ASP A 177 9.34 21.90 -1.26
N ASP A 178 8.49 22.94 -1.24
CA ASP A 178 8.37 23.90 -0.14
C ASP A 178 7.49 23.41 1.03
N ASN A 179 7.00 22.16 0.98
CA ASN A 179 6.07 21.55 1.95
C ASN A 179 4.77 22.34 2.18
N THR A 180 4.39 23.21 1.25
CA THR A 180 3.09 23.88 1.32
C THR A 180 1.98 22.98 0.80
N PRO A 181 0.72 23.18 1.22
CA PRO A 181 -0.41 22.41 0.71
C PRO A 181 -0.47 22.39 -0.82
N ILE A 182 -0.75 21.21 -1.40
CA ILE A 182 -0.95 21.04 -2.84
C ILE A 182 -2.17 21.84 -3.28
N SER A 183 -3.32 21.54 -2.69
CA SER A 183 -4.57 22.28 -2.78
C SER A 183 -5.60 21.68 -1.81
N LYS A 184 -6.67 22.42 -1.54
CA LYS A 184 -7.78 21.92 -0.71
C LYS A 184 -8.41 20.68 -1.36
N GLY A 185 -8.39 19.55 -0.65
CA GLY A 185 -8.97 18.29 -1.12
C GLY A 185 -8.05 17.45 -2.02
N ALA A 186 -6.80 17.86 -2.22
CA ALA A 186 -5.77 17.04 -2.86
C ALA A 186 -5.40 15.84 -1.98
N THR A 187 -6.16 14.75 -2.13
CA THR A 187 -5.92 13.48 -1.44
C THR A 187 -5.27 12.48 -2.38
N GLY A 188 -4.65 11.44 -1.83
CA GLY A 188 -4.08 10.34 -2.62
C GLY A 188 -5.09 9.68 -3.56
N GLY A 189 -6.35 9.57 -3.15
CA GLY A 189 -7.42 9.01 -3.98
C GLY A 189 -7.89 9.92 -5.12
N VAL A 190 -7.67 11.24 -5.01
CA VAL A 190 -8.12 12.23 -5.99
C VAL A 190 -7.00 12.63 -6.95
N VAL A 191 -5.75 12.70 -6.49
CA VAL A 191 -4.61 13.17 -7.28
C VAL A 191 -3.75 12.01 -7.75
N SER A 192 -3.29 11.15 -6.83
CA SER A 192 -2.29 10.12 -7.15
C SER A 192 -2.89 8.87 -7.80
N ALA A 193 -4.06 8.42 -7.33
CA ALA A 193 -4.75 7.24 -7.86
C ALA A 193 -5.14 7.34 -9.36
N PRO A 194 -5.72 8.44 -9.88
CA PRO A 194 -6.00 8.53 -11.31
C PRO A 194 -4.73 8.60 -12.18
N VAL A 195 -3.63 9.18 -11.67
CA VAL A 195 -2.34 9.17 -12.37
C VAL A 195 -1.79 7.75 -12.46
N TYR A 196 -1.91 6.95 -11.40
CA TYR A 196 -1.62 5.51 -11.46
C TYR A 196 -2.46 4.81 -12.54
N SER A 197 -3.77 5.08 -12.61
CA SER A 197 -4.65 4.50 -13.65
C SER A 197 -4.18 4.88 -15.05
N HIS A 198 -3.82 6.16 -15.26
CA HIS A 198 -3.31 6.64 -16.53
C HIS A 198 -2.01 5.94 -16.93
N PHE A 199 -1.04 5.88 -16.01
CA PHE A 199 0.22 5.16 -16.21
C PHE A 199 -0.03 3.71 -16.59
N MET A 200 -0.85 2.98 -15.82
CA MET A 200 -1.13 1.58 -16.08
C MET A 200 -1.87 1.36 -17.40
N ARG A 201 -2.78 2.24 -17.81
CA ARG A 201 -3.43 2.14 -19.14
C ARG A 201 -2.43 2.24 -20.28
N ASN A 202 -1.45 3.13 -20.17
CA ASN A 202 -0.39 3.26 -21.18
C ASN A 202 0.48 2.01 -21.22
N ILE A 203 0.83 1.45 -20.05
CA ILE A 203 1.57 0.18 -19.98
C ILE A 203 0.78 -0.96 -20.62
N LEU A 204 -0.52 -1.09 -20.34
CA LEU A 204 -1.35 -2.15 -20.92
C LEU A 204 -1.56 -2.00 -22.43
N ALA A 205 -1.41 -0.79 -22.98
CA ALA A 205 -1.44 -0.55 -24.42
C ALA A 205 -0.13 -1.00 -25.09
N ILE A 206 1.00 -0.87 -24.39
CA ILE A 206 2.32 -1.33 -24.85
C ILE A 206 2.46 -2.85 -24.69
N GLU A 207 2.00 -3.38 -23.56
CA GLU A 207 2.08 -4.82 -23.23
C GLU A 207 0.69 -5.37 -22.86
N PRO A 208 -0.14 -5.71 -23.87
CA PRO A 208 -1.48 -6.25 -23.63
C PRO A 208 -1.47 -7.61 -22.93
N SER A 209 -0.37 -8.38 -23.02
CA SER A 209 -0.27 -9.75 -22.48
C SER A 209 -0.07 -9.78 -20.96
N LEU A 210 0.14 -8.62 -20.30
CA LEU A 210 0.27 -8.56 -18.86
C LEU A 210 -0.86 -9.31 -18.14
N LYS A 211 -0.48 -10.11 -17.16
CA LYS A 211 -1.39 -10.88 -16.32
C LYS A 211 -2.39 -9.96 -15.63
N ARG A 212 -3.66 -10.32 -15.71
CA ARG A 212 -4.78 -9.47 -15.28
C ARG A 212 -5.37 -9.80 -13.92
N LYS A 213 -5.04 -10.97 -13.36
CA LYS A 213 -5.58 -11.45 -12.08
C LYS A 213 -4.48 -11.96 -11.17
N PHE A 214 -4.61 -11.76 -9.86
CA PHE A 214 -3.69 -12.29 -8.86
C PHE A 214 -3.87 -13.81 -8.71
N ASP A 215 -2.80 -14.49 -8.30
CA ASP A 215 -2.88 -15.90 -7.94
C ASP A 215 -3.45 -16.01 -6.53
N VAL A 216 -4.47 -16.84 -6.35
CA VAL A 216 -4.96 -17.15 -5.00
C VAL A 216 -4.14 -18.32 -4.46
N PRO A 217 -3.43 -18.15 -3.33
CA PRO A 217 -2.73 -19.27 -2.68
C PRO A 217 -3.67 -20.44 -2.40
N LYS A 218 -3.15 -21.67 -2.55
CA LYS A 218 -3.90 -22.89 -2.20
C LYS A 218 -4.23 -22.89 -0.71
N GLY A 219 -5.40 -23.42 -0.35
CA GLY A 219 -5.83 -23.56 1.04
C GLY A 219 -6.70 -22.41 1.56
N LEU A 220 -6.77 -21.28 0.85
CA LEU A 220 -7.72 -20.22 1.16
C LEU A 220 -9.12 -20.57 0.64
N ARG A 221 -10.14 -20.28 1.45
CA ARG A 221 -11.55 -20.31 1.04
C ARG A 221 -12.02 -18.90 0.73
N LYS A 222 -12.81 -18.78 -0.34
CA LYS A 222 -13.46 -17.53 -0.74
C LYS A 222 -14.93 -17.58 -0.36
N GLU A 223 -15.38 -16.57 0.35
CA GLU A 223 -16.80 -16.32 0.65
C GLU A 223 -17.20 -14.96 0.10
N ILE A 224 -18.48 -14.79 -0.23
CA ILE A 224 -19.03 -13.51 -0.70
C ILE A 224 -20.07 -13.08 0.31
N VAL A 225 -19.83 -11.93 0.95
CA VAL A 225 -20.76 -11.29 1.88
C VAL A 225 -21.08 -9.92 1.31
N ASP A 226 -22.36 -9.63 1.08
CA ASP A 226 -22.83 -8.36 0.50
C ASP A 226 -22.13 -7.95 -0.80
N LYS A 227 -21.88 -8.93 -1.68
CA LYS A 227 -21.16 -8.78 -2.97
C LYS A 227 -19.67 -8.46 -2.84
N ILE A 228 -19.12 -8.44 -1.63
CA ILE A 228 -17.70 -8.23 -1.39
C ILE A 228 -17.04 -9.60 -1.09
N PRO A 229 -15.93 -9.93 -1.78
CA PRO A 229 -15.21 -11.17 -1.50
C PRO A 229 -14.44 -11.08 -0.18
N TYR A 230 -14.50 -12.14 0.61
CA TYR A 230 -13.68 -12.38 1.79
C TYR A 230 -12.87 -13.66 1.58
N TYR A 231 -11.62 -13.65 2.03
CA TYR A 231 -10.75 -14.83 2.02
C TYR A 231 -10.41 -15.22 3.46
N GLN A 232 -10.35 -16.52 3.73
CA GLN A 232 -10.02 -17.09 5.04
C GLN A 232 -9.29 -18.43 4.92
#